data_AF-A0A016SJU5-F1
#
_entry.id   AF-A0A016SJU5-F1
#
_cell.length_a   1.000
_cell.length_b   1.000
_cell.length_c   1.000
_cell.angle_alpha   90.00
_cell.angle_beta   90.00
_cell.angle_gamma   90.00
#
_symmetry.space_group_name_H-M   'P 1'
#
loop_
_entity.id
_entity.type
_entity.pdbx_description
1 polymer ?
#
loop_
_entity_poly.entity_id
_entity_poly.type
_entity_poly.pdbx_seq_one_letter_code
_entity_poly.pdbx_strand_id
1 'polypeptide(L)'
;MWHEARRQEKLMRARIVDCSKRAEKRRRFYDSVRKDPDQFMQLHGRKCIIHTDKSIAKAAEDSNILRKWQGDPSILIDRFDARSHLDYIPPVKKKGVEPDSEDEKQEIICDFERYRILVINDFRDISEKVP
;
A
#
# COMPACT_ATOMS: atom_id res chain seq x y z
N MET A 1 -24.71 -43.84 -35.43
CA MET A 1 -24.34 -42.42 -35.35
C MET A 1 -25.03 -41.64 -34.21
N TRP A 2 -26.30 -41.88 -33.85
CA TRP A 2 -26.97 -41.18 -32.73
C TRP A 2 -26.47 -41.55 -31.31
N HIS A 3 -26.20 -42.83 -31.05
CA HIS A 3 -25.80 -43.29 -29.71
C HIS A 3 -24.45 -42.72 -29.26
N GLU A 4 -23.54 -42.49 -30.21
CA GLU A 4 -22.23 -41.92 -29.97
C GLU A 4 -22.30 -40.43 -29.65
N ALA A 5 -23.11 -39.67 -30.42
CA ALA A 5 -23.44 -38.29 -30.11
C ALA A 5 -24.04 -38.13 -28.70
N ARG A 6 -24.97 -39.01 -28.31
CA ARG A 6 -25.59 -38.98 -26.97
C ARG A 6 -24.61 -39.36 -25.84
N ARG A 7 -23.59 -40.18 -26.14
CA ARG A 7 -22.50 -40.49 -25.21
C ARG A 7 -21.58 -39.27 -25.03
N GLN A 8 -21.21 -38.61 -26.13
CA GLN A 8 -20.39 -37.39 -26.08
C GLN A 8 -21.10 -36.25 -25.33
N GLU A 9 -22.41 -36.09 -25.54
CA GLU A 9 -23.22 -35.10 -24.84
C GLU A 9 -23.21 -35.33 -23.31
N LYS A 10 -23.35 -36.58 -22.86
CA LYS A 10 -23.26 -36.92 -21.43
C LYS A 10 -21.90 -36.59 -20.83
N LEU A 11 -20.81 -36.88 -21.55
CA LEU A 11 -19.45 -36.56 -21.11
C LEU A 11 -19.21 -35.05 -21.01
N MET A 12 -19.68 -34.28 -22.00
CA MET A 12 -19.58 -32.82 -21.98
C MET A 12 -20.37 -32.21 -20.82
N ARG A 13 -21.61 -32.67 -20.59
CA ARG A 13 -22.43 -32.21 -19.45
C ARG A 13 -21.77 -32.51 -18.11
N ALA A 14 -21.21 -33.71 -17.94
CA ALA A 14 -20.48 -34.05 -16.72
C ALA A 14 -19.25 -33.14 -16.52
N ARG A 15 -18.47 -32.89 -17.57
CA ARG A 15 -17.32 -31.99 -17.55
C ARG A 15 -17.70 -30.56 -17.14
N ILE A 16 -18.82 -30.04 -17.66
CA ILE A 16 -19.33 -28.70 -17.33
C ILE A 16 -19.69 -28.60 -15.85
N VAL A 17 -20.44 -29.58 -15.33
CA VAL A 17 -20.81 -29.63 -13.91
C VAL A 17 -19.57 -29.69 -13.01
N ASP A 18 -18.58 -30.52 -13.36
CA ASP A 18 -17.34 -30.63 -12.60
C ASP A 18 -16.49 -29.36 -12.66
N CYS A 19 -16.44 -28.68 -13.80
CA CYS A 19 -15.79 -27.37 -13.91
C CYS A 19 -16.49 -26.33 -13.05
N SER A 20 -17.83 -26.29 -13.06
CA SER A 20 -18.63 -25.37 -12.24
C SER A 20 -18.42 -25.60 -10.75
N LYS A 21 -18.50 -26.86 -10.29
CA LYS A 21 -18.23 -27.23 -8.88
C LYS A 21 -16.81 -26.87 -8.45
N ARG A 22 -15.81 -27.09 -9.30
CA ARG A 22 -14.42 -26.70 -9.02
C ARG A 22 -14.26 -25.18 -8.96
N ALA A 23 -14.88 -24.44 -9.88
CA ALA A 23 -14.87 -22.99 -9.87
C ALA A 23 -15.51 -22.43 -8.59
N GLU A 24 -16.65 -22.99 -8.16
CA GLU A 24 -17.31 -22.60 -6.92
C GLU A 24 -16.47 -22.92 -5.69
N LYS A 25 -15.81 -24.09 -5.65
CA LYS A 25 -14.91 -24.45 -4.56
C LYS A 25 -13.72 -23.49 -4.45
N ARG A 26 -13.12 -23.10 -5.57
CA ARG A 26 -12.06 -22.08 -5.59
C ARG A 26 -12.59 -20.73 -5.12
N ARG A 27 -13.77 -20.31 -5.59
CA ARG A 27 -14.40 -19.05 -5.17
C ARG A 27 -14.57 -19.03 -3.65
N ARG A 28 -15.18 -20.07 -3.07
CA ARG A 28 -15.35 -20.20 -1.62
C ARG A 28 -14.02 -20.18 -0.85
N PHE A 29 -12.98 -20.84 -1.38
CA PHE A 29 -11.65 -20.79 -0.77
C PHE A 29 -11.09 -19.37 -0.78
N TYR A 30 -11.10 -18.69 -1.93
CA TYR A 30 -10.62 -17.31 -2.03
C TYR A 30 -11.48 -16.36 -1.19
N ASP A 31 -12.81 -16.48 -1.18
CA ASP A 31 -13.68 -15.67 -0.31
C ASP A 31 -13.39 -15.87 1.18
N SER A 32 -13.01 -17.10 1.59
CA SER A 32 -12.65 -17.39 2.99
C SER A 32 -11.24 -16.94 3.40
N VAL A 33 -10.33 -16.80 2.43
CA VAL A 33 -8.92 -16.43 2.66
C VAL A 33 -8.67 -14.96 2.34
N ARG A 34 -9.51 -14.34 1.52
CA ARG A 34 -9.55 -12.91 1.21
C ARG A 34 -10.10 -12.18 2.43
N LYS A 35 -9.24 -12.06 3.44
CA LYS A 35 -9.40 -11.11 4.53
C LYS A 35 -9.43 -9.70 3.96
N ASP A 36 -10.13 -8.81 4.65
CA ASP A 36 -10.35 -7.43 4.26
C ASP A 36 -9.03 -6.77 3.82
N PRO A 37 -8.93 -6.18 2.61
CA PRO A 37 -7.76 -5.42 2.21
C PRO A 37 -7.43 -4.27 3.20
N ASP A 38 -8.44 -3.79 3.94
CA ASP A 38 -8.27 -2.78 5.00
C ASP A 38 -7.55 -3.31 6.25
N GLN A 39 -7.45 -4.64 6.45
CA GLN A 39 -6.66 -5.22 7.55
C GLN A 39 -5.15 -5.12 7.37
N PHE A 40 -4.66 -4.67 6.20
CA PHE A 40 -3.24 -4.44 5.95
C PHE A 40 -2.74 -3.07 6.40
N MET A 41 -3.63 -2.10 6.66
CA MET A 41 -3.20 -0.79 7.17
C MET A 41 -3.20 -0.78 8.70
N GLN A 42 -2.12 -1.29 9.29
CA GLN A 42 -1.88 -1.18 10.72
C GLN A 42 -1.27 0.20 11.05
N LEU A 43 -2.09 1.11 11.57
CA LEU A 43 -1.61 2.36 12.15
C LEU A 43 -1.03 2.10 13.54
N HIS A 44 0.30 1.99 13.62
CA HIS A 44 1.03 1.89 14.89
C HIS A 44 1.34 3.29 15.42
N GLY A 45 0.58 3.74 16.43
CA GLY A 45 0.91 4.95 17.18
C GLY A 45 1.89 4.66 18.32
N ARG A 46 2.96 5.46 18.45
CA ARG A 46 3.79 5.51 19.66
C ARG A 46 3.39 6.73 20.49
N LYS A 47 3.36 6.57 21.82
CA LYS A 47 3.15 7.69 22.74
C LYS A 47 4.28 8.70 22.56
N CYS A 48 3.99 9.84 21.93
CA CYS A 48 4.89 10.98 21.91
C CYS A 48 4.72 11.75 23.23
N ILE A 49 5.79 11.88 24.01
CA ILE A 49 5.77 12.67 25.23
C ILE A 49 6.05 14.12 24.83
N ILE A 50 5.05 14.98 24.93
CA ILE A 50 5.23 16.40 24.72
C ILE A 50 5.78 17.00 26.01
N HIS A 51 7.04 17.43 25.98
CA HIS A 51 7.67 18.09 27.11
C HIS A 51 7.24 19.56 27.16
N THR A 52 6.41 19.93 28.14
CA THR A 52 5.99 21.32 28.38
C THR A 52 7.10 22.18 28.99
N ASP A 53 8.08 21.55 29.64
CA ASP A 53 9.24 22.24 30.21
C ASP A 53 10.25 22.60 29.11
N LYS A 54 10.60 23.89 29.03
CA LYS A 54 11.53 24.43 28.04
C LYS A 54 12.93 23.84 28.15
N SER A 55 13.38 23.49 29.35
CA SER A 55 14.72 22.92 29.57
C SER A 55 14.80 21.50 29.00
N ILE A 56 13.76 20.71 29.20
CA ILE A 56 13.65 19.33 28.71
C ILE A 56 13.44 19.34 27.18
N ALA A 57 12.60 20.24 26.66
CA ALA A 57 12.43 20.40 25.22
C ALA A 57 13.74 20.76 24.52
N LYS A 58 14.49 21.73 25.07
CA LYS A 58 15.80 22.13 24.53
C LYS A 58 16.83 21.00 24.58
N ALA A 59 16.79 20.17 25.62
CA ALA A 59 17.67 19.00 25.72
C ALA A 59 17.29 17.89 24.73
N ALA A 60 16.00 17.74 24.41
CA ALA A 60 15.52 16.81 23.39
C ALA A 60 15.89 17.25 21.96
N GLU A 61 16.02 18.56 21.72
CA GLU A 61 16.48 19.14 20.46
C GLU A 61 18.01 19.23 20.32
N ASP A 62 18.76 18.74 21.32
CA ASP A 62 20.22 18.79 21.27
C ASP A 62 20.76 17.96 20.08
N SER A 63 21.79 18.49 19.45
CA SER A 63 22.59 17.84 18.38
C SER A 63 23.15 16.45 18.76
N ASN A 64 23.20 16.14 20.06
CA ASN A 64 23.57 14.82 20.56
C ASN A 64 22.41 13.82 20.50
N ILE A 65 21.16 14.29 20.51
CA ILE A 65 19.95 13.47 20.42
C ILE A 65 19.43 13.39 18.98
N LEU A 66 19.45 14.52 18.27
CA LEU A 66 19.00 14.61 16.89
C LEU A 66 20.18 14.58 15.91
N ARG A 67 20.04 13.77 14.86
CA ARG A 67 21.01 13.65 13.77
C ARG A 67 20.40 14.18 12.47
N LYS A 68 21.23 14.75 11.61
CA LYS A 68 20.82 15.09 10.24
C LYS A 68 20.56 13.82 9.45
N TRP A 69 19.44 13.76 8.76
CA TRP A 69 19.13 12.64 7.88
C TRP A 69 20.07 12.64 6.68
N GLN A 70 20.60 11.47 6.31
CA GLN A 70 21.52 11.35 5.17
C GLN A 70 20.87 11.69 3.82
N GLY A 71 19.58 11.38 3.65
CA GLY A 71 18.86 11.65 2.41
C GLY A 71 18.43 13.12 2.24
N ASP A 72 18.31 13.85 3.33
CA ASP A 72 17.98 15.28 3.34
C ASP A 72 18.48 15.93 4.65
N PRO A 73 19.58 16.70 4.62
CA PRO A 73 20.15 17.33 5.81
C PRO A 73 19.27 18.40 6.47
N SER A 74 18.18 18.83 5.83
CA SER A 74 17.19 19.74 6.43
C SER A 74 16.28 19.03 7.43
N ILE A 75 16.22 17.69 7.37
CA ILE A 75 15.41 16.85 8.26
C ILE A 75 16.29 16.33 9.41
N LEU A 76 15.82 16.55 10.63
CA LEU A 76 16.42 15.97 11.83
C LEU A 76 15.67 14.69 12.23
N ILE A 77 16.42 13.64 12.57
CA ILE A 77 15.91 12.35 13.04
C ILE A 77 16.52 11.99 14.39
N ASP A 78 15.82 11.18 15.17
CA ASP A 78 16.34 10.67 16.43
C ASP A 78 17.57 9.78 16.20
N ARG A 79 18.58 9.87 17.08
CA ARG A 79 19.77 9.01 17.06
C ARG A 79 19.51 7.53 17.26
N PHE A 80 18.32 7.16 17.73
CA PHE A 80 17.84 5.79 17.87
C PHE A 80 16.88 5.39 16.74
N ASP A 81 16.55 6.31 15.82
CA ASP A 81 15.90 5.94 14.58
C ASP A 81 16.84 5.01 13.80
N ALA A 82 16.34 3.85 13.37
CA ALA A 82 17.13 2.84 12.68
C ALA A 82 17.85 3.40 11.44
N ARG A 83 17.25 4.42 10.82
CA ARG A 83 17.79 5.18 9.70
C ARG A 83 19.10 5.88 10.02
N SER A 84 19.30 6.33 11.25
CA SER A 84 20.53 7.03 11.68
C SER A 84 21.77 6.12 11.71
N HIS A 85 21.56 4.79 11.70
CA HIS A 85 22.62 3.78 11.67
C HIS A 85 22.97 3.31 10.26
N LEU A 86 22.35 3.87 9.21
CA LEU A 86 22.73 3.58 7.83
C LEU A 86 23.98 4.40 7.49
N ASP A 87 25.07 3.72 7.15
CA ASP A 87 26.33 4.39 6.76
C ASP A 87 26.22 5.08 5.41
N TYR A 88 25.47 4.47 4.48
CA TYR A 88 25.28 4.96 3.12
C TYR A 88 23.87 4.60 2.64
N ILE A 89 23.19 5.62 2.11
CA ILE A 89 21.91 5.45 1.43
C ILE A 89 22.13 5.67 -0.06
N PRO A 90 21.96 4.64 -0.90
CA PRO A 90 22.10 4.81 -2.33
C PRO A 90 21.07 5.82 -2.83
N PRO A 91 21.45 6.73 -3.74
CA PRO A 91 20.50 7.65 -4.33
C PRO A 91 19.40 6.84 -5.04
N VAL A 92 18.15 7.13 -4.72
CA VAL A 92 17.01 6.52 -5.40
C VAL A 92 17.03 7.01 -6.83
N LYS A 93 17.49 6.16 -7.75
CA LYS A 93 17.25 6.38 -9.17
C LYS A 93 15.75 6.22 -9.37
N LYS A 94 15.04 7.34 -9.54
CA LYS A 94 13.70 7.30 -10.11
C LYS A 94 13.86 6.66 -11.48
N LYS A 95 13.61 5.35 -11.56
CA LYS A 95 13.42 4.71 -12.85
C LYS A 95 12.14 5.33 -13.39
N GLY A 96 12.18 5.82 -14.62
CA GLY A 96 10.95 6.07 -15.34
C GLY A 96 10.14 4.79 -15.29
N VAL A 97 8.83 4.93 -15.09
CA VAL A 97 7.97 3.77 -15.13
C VAL A 97 7.97 3.25 -16.57
N GLU A 98 8.34 1.97 -16.72
CA GLU A 98 8.43 1.36 -18.03
C GLU A 98 7.03 1.22 -18.63
N PRO A 99 6.84 1.51 -19.94
CA PRO A 99 5.54 1.35 -20.59
C PRO A 99 5.02 -0.09 -20.49
N ASP A 100 3.73 -0.25 -20.24
CA ASP A 100 3.01 -1.52 -20.02
C ASP A 100 3.50 -2.35 -18.82
N SER A 101 4.26 -1.74 -17.91
CA SER A 101 4.66 -2.39 -16.65
C SER A 101 3.49 -2.42 -15.65
N GLU A 102 3.58 -3.35 -14.68
CA GLU A 102 2.64 -3.36 -13.54
C GLU A 102 2.75 -2.08 -12.70
N ASP A 103 3.93 -1.47 -12.67
CA ASP A 103 4.15 -0.20 -11.99
C ASP A 103 3.38 0.95 -12.67
N GLU A 104 3.27 0.96 -14.02
CA GLU A 104 2.47 1.96 -14.76
C GLU A 104 0.99 1.81 -14.47
N LYS A 105 0.49 0.57 -14.47
CA LYS A 105 -0.91 0.28 -14.14
C LYS A 105 -1.24 0.72 -12.73
N GLN A 106 -0.32 0.51 -11.79
CA GLN A 106 -0.49 0.96 -10.41
C GLN A 106 -0.44 2.49 -10.30
N GLU A 107 0.45 3.16 -11.02
CA GLU A 107 0.52 4.62 -11.04
C GLU A 107 -0.76 5.25 -11.59
N ILE A 108 -1.35 4.66 -12.65
CA ILE A 108 -2.66 5.08 -13.18
C ILE A 108 -3.77 4.96 -12.13
N ILE A 109 -3.81 3.87 -11.36
CA ILE A 109 -4.80 3.68 -10.29
C ILE A 109 -4.60 4.72 -9.17
N CYS A 110 -3.34 4.95 -8.77
CA CYS A 110 -3.00 5.96 -7.77
C CYS A 110 -3.40 7.37 -8.23
N ASP A 111 -3.17 7.72 -9.50
CA ASP A 111 -3.56 9.00 -10.07
C ASP A 111 -5.07 9.17 -10.14
N PHE A 112 -5.81 8.11 -10.45
CA PHE A 112 -7.27 8.12 -10.39
C PHE A 112 -7.78 8.41 -8.98
N GLU A 113 -7.27 7.72 -7.95
CA GLU A 113 -7.68 7.96 -6.56
C GLU A 113 -7.26 9.36 -6.08
N ARG A 114 -6.07 9.84 -6.48
CA ARG A 114 -5.62 11.20 -6.19
C ARG A 114 -6.57 12.22 -6.78
N TYR A 115 -6.92 12.10 -8.05
CA TYR A 115 -7.88 12.98 -8.71
C TYR A 115 -9.27 12.92 -8.06
N ARG A 116 -9.73 11.72 -7.69
CA ARG A 116 -11.00 11.54 -6.98
C ARG A 116 -11.02 12.29 -5.65
N ILE A 117 -9.93 12.26 -4.89
CA ILE A 117 -9.80 13.03 -3.64
C ILE A 117 -9.86 14.53 -3.90
N LEU A 118 -9.21 15.03 -4.97
CA LEU A 118 -9.27 16.44 -5.35
C LEU A 118 -10.71 16.89 -5.61
N VAL A 119 -11.48 16.11 -6.36
CA VAL A 119 -12.90 16.39 -6.63
C VAL A 119 -13.73 16.40 -5.35
N ILE A 120 -13.48 15.46 -4.43
CA ILE A 120 -14.18 15.41 -3.14
C ILE A 120 -13.80 16.61 -2.26
N ASN A 121 -12.54 17.02 -2.26
CA ASN A 121 -12.06 18.16 -1.49
C ASN A 121 -12.64 19.47 -2.01
N ASP A 122 -12.68 19.65 -3.33
CA ASP A 122 -13.31 20.79 -4.00
C ASP A 122 -14.80 20.87 -3.65
N PHE A 123 -15.52 19.74 -3.75
CA PHE A 123 -16.93 19.67 -3.33
C PHE A 123 -17.15 20.00 -1.84
N ARG A 124 -16.14 19.76 -0.98
CA ARG A 124 -16.20 19.99 0.46
C ARG A 124 -15.57 21.31 0.90
N ASP A 125 -15.16 22.16 -0.03
CA ASP A 125 -14.40 23.40 0.24
C ASP A 125 -13.17 23.18 1.16
N ILE A 126 -12.51 22.02 1.02
CA ILE A 126 -11.27 21.71 1.75
C ILE A 126 -10.09 22.27 0.96
N SER A 127 -9.46 23.32 1.48
CA SER A 127 -8.28 23.93 0.86
C SER A 127 -7.05 23.01 0.97
N GLU A 128 -6.30 22.86 -0.12
CA GLU A 128 -5.00 22.16 -0.13
C GLU A 128 -3.88 22.92 0.59
N LYS A 129 -4.13 24.16 1.01
CA LYS A 129 -3.12 24.95 1.73
C LYS A 129 -2.85 24.32 3.08
N VAL A 130 -1.65 23.77 3.23
CA VAL A 130 -1.10 23.42 4.54
C VAL A 130 -0.94 24.72 5.34
N PRO A 131 -1.36 24.78 6.61
CA PRO A 131 -1.11 25.92 7.50
C PRO A 131 0.38 26.17 7.74
#